data_AF-A0A4Q6BYL4-F1
#
_entry.id   AF-A0A4Q6BYL4-F1
#
_cell.length_a   1.000
_cell.length_b   1.000
_cell.length_c   1.000
_cell.angle_alpha   90.00
_cell.angle_beta   90.00
_cell.angle_gamma   90.00
#
_symmetry.space_group_name_H-M   'P 1'
#
loop_
_entity.id
_entity.type
_entity.pdbx_description
1 polymer ?
#
loop_
_entity_poly.entity_id
_entity_poly.type
_entity_poly.pdbx_seq_one_letter_code
_entity_poly.pdbx_strand_id
1 'polypeptide(L)'
;MAYVRLISIYRHFSKTLAAALVCVAVATTLLNSPTALAQQTCAEPATPVALTLSGGVSLGAYQSGSLAYASLVLKQNPALLQTRLMTGASAGALNAFLSVISICGLENRLPSESDFYKTWVGFKGEELLASKSETKGLFSRRAFDTIVERLHAKWKLGLPKSCDVVLGLSVTRVTPLKDISQLGYSRQSEKITVRIRGRGEGASPLITNYVNPTLSPRPILLALKPGDDDQNFQALKDVLFASAAFPVAFAPQKIKTCVSGPTDRWRHADLPFTCQDDEAEEADFVDGGIFDNKPLALGERIARTGLERGLCSEAAWREIPSALKKENASSQLLYIYSDLGSTSYPLFSASLHLLRSWFDVVSKRLRPRNNRNRRDHRGREEENFGCGEYHFESTWKLLQHVSQQRFGFAVRTDS
;
A
#
# COMPACT_ATOMS: atom_id res chain seq x y z
N MET A 1 89.33 2.57 47.62
CA MET A 1 89.28 2.19 46.18
C MET A 1 88.05 1.32 45.81
N ALA A 2 86.86 1.53 46.39
CA ALA A 2 85.64 0.77 46.03
C ALA A 2 84.48 1.64 45.52
N TYR A 3 84.51 2.96 45.73
CA TYR A 3 83.36 3.84 45.46
C TYR A 3 83.30 4.41 44.03
N VAL A 4 84.39 4.39 43.27
CA VAL A 4 84.46 5.05 41.95
C VAL A 4 83.98 4.15 40.80
N ARG A 5 83.90 2.83 40.99
CA ARG A 5 83.43 1.89 39.93
C ARG A 5 81.91 1.70 39.84
N LEU A 6 81.14 2.09 40.86
CA LEU A 6 79.67 1.92 40.86
C LEU A 6 78.91 3.01 40.09
N ILE A 7 79.45 4.22 39.98
CA ILE A 7 78.76 5.36 39.32
C ILE A 7 78.84 5.27 37.78
N SER A 8 79.88 4.63 37.24
CA SER A 8 80.03 4.49 35.77
C SER A 8 79.05 3.48 35.17
N ILE A 9 78.73 2.39 35.88
CA ILE A 9 77.81 1.36 35.39
C ILE A 9 76.35 1.89 35.37
N TYR A 10 75.96 2.71 36.34
CA TYR A 10 74.60 3.27 36.41
C TYR A 10 74.29 4.28 35.29
N ARG A 11 75.30 5.04 34.82
CA ARG A 11 75.12 6.03 33.74
C ARG A 11 74.97 5.41 32.35
N HIS A 12 75.45 4.18 32.13
CA HIS A 12 75.23 3.47 30.86
C HIS A 12 73.90 2.71 30.83
N PHE A 13 73.46 2.14 31.96
CA PHE A 13 72.15 1.47 32.03
C PHE A 13 70.97 2.44 31.89
N SER A 14 71.10 3.68 32.38
CA SER A 14 70.04 4.69 32.27
C SER A 14 69.79 5.18 30.83
N LYS A 15 70.83 5.25 29.99
CA LYS A 15 70.70 5.74 28.61
C LYS A 15 70.12 4.70 27.66
N THR A 16 70.41 3.41 27.87
CA THR A 16 69.86 2.32 27.05
C THR A 16 68.40 2.02 27.41
N LEU A 17 68.01 2.11 28.68
CA LEU A 17 66.59 1.94 29.07
C LEU A 17 65.70 3.08 28.55
N ALA A 18 66.19 4.33 28.57
CA ALA A 18 65.43 5.48 28.07
C ALA A 18 65.19 5.41 26.55
N ALA A 19 66.19 4.95 25.78
CA ALA A 19 66.03 4.76 24.33
C ALA A 19 65.06 3.62 23.98
N ALA A 20 65.10 2.51 24.72
CA ALA A 20 64.17 1.40 24.51
C ALA A 20 62.71 1.77 24.85
N LEU A 21 62.48 2.54 25.91
CA LEU A 21 61.14 3.01 26.30
C LEU A 21 60.54 4.00 25.29
N VAL A 22 61.35 4.86 24.68
CA VAL A 22 60.88 5.78 23.61
C VAL A 22 60.54 5.01 22.34
N CYS A 23 61.31 3.99 21.95
CA CYS A 23 60.98 3.15 20.80
C CYS A 23 59.71 2.32 21.00
N VAL A 24 59.45 1.81 22.22
CA VAL A 24 58.20 1.09 22.52
C VAL A 24 57.01 2.04 22.53
N ALA A 25 57.15 3.25 23.10
CA ALA A 25 56.09 4.24 23.12
C ALA A 25 55.71 4.74 21.71
N VAL A 26 56.70 4.94 20.83
CA VAL A 26 56.47 5.35 19.42
C VAL A 26 55.92 4.18 18.57
N ALA A 27 56.30 2.94 18.86
CA ALA A 27 55.71 1.77 18.20
C ALA A 27 54.24 1.54 18.60
N THR A 28 53.87 1.83 19.85
CA THR A 28 52.46 1.74 20.30
C THR A 28 51.57 2.87 19.78
N THR A 29 52.11 4.04 19.43
CA THR A 29 51.31 5.14 18.86
C THR A 29 51.10 5.02 17.35
N LEU A 30 51.94 4.28 16.63
CA LEU A 30 51.79 4.04 15.18
C LEU A 30 50.83 2.87 14.85
N LEU A 31 50.51 2.00 15.81
CA LEU A 31 49.55 0.91 15.64
C LEU A 31 48.10 1.28 16.01
N ASN A 32 47.89 2.43 16.66
CA ASN A 32 46.56 3.01 16.89
C ASN A 32 46.23 4.04 15.79
N SER A 33 46.42 3.68 14.52
CA SER A 33 45.69 4.37 13.47
C SER A 33 44.22 4.12 13.77
N PRO A 34 43.39 5.14 14.08
CA PRO A 34 41.96 4.92 14.10
C PRO A 34 41.63 4.43 12.69
N THR A 35 41.26 3.16 12.57
CA THR A 35 40.53 2.67 11.41
C THR A 35 39.37 3.64 11.28
N ALA A 36 39.52 4.60 10.37
CA ALA A 36 38.43 5.43 9.92
C ALA A 36 37.42 4.44 9.40
N LEU A 37 36.41 4.15 10.23
CA LEU A 37 35.22 3.42 9.83
C LEU A 37 34.73 4.18 8.62
N ALA A 38 34.98 3.62 7.43
CA ALA A 38 34.48 4.15 6.20
C ALA A 38 32.98 4.26 6.38
N GLN A 39 32.48 5.48 6.59
CA GLN A 39 31.06 5.74 6.62
C GLN A 39 30.55 5.30 5.26
N GLN A 40 29.83 4.18 5.25
CA GLN A 40 29.29 3.61 4.04
C GLN A 40 28.20 4.54 3.54
N THR A 41 28.58 5.49 2.67
CA THR A 41 27.66 6.43 2.05
C THR A 41 26.91 5.71 0.94
N CYS A 42 25.76 5.16 1.28
CA CYS A 42 24.86 4.56 0.32
C CYS A 42 24.01 5.64 -0.36
N ALA A 43 23.62 5.40 -1.61
CA ALA A 43 22.56 6.20 -2.22
C ALA A 43 21.29 6.06 -1.35
N GLU A 44 20.57 7.16 -1.15
CA GLU A 44 19.35 7.14 -0.34
C GLU A 44 18.32 6.21 -1.00
N PRO A 45 17.86 5.14 -0.32
CA PRO A 45 16.90 4.23 -0.92
C PRO A 45 15.53 4.90 -1.03
N ALA A 46 14.77 4.54 -2.06
CA ALA A 46 13.40 5.02 -2.24
C ALA A 46 12.56 4.82 -0.96
N THR A 47 11.72 5.81 -0.64
CA THR A 47 10.83 5.75 0.51
C THR A 47 9.70 4.77 0.22
N PRO A 48 9.54 3.70 1.02
CA PRO A 48 8.44 2.77 0.82
C PRO A 48 7.11 3.45 1.18
N VAL A 49 6.07 3.21 0.39
CA VAL A 49 4.75 3.82 0.54
C VAL A 49 3.71 2.75 0.83
N ALA A 50 2.85 3.03 1.82
CA ALA A 50 1.64 2.28 2.09
C ALA A 50 0.40 3.14 1.87
N LEU A 51 -0.52 2.67 1.04
CA LEU A 51 -1.81 3.32 0.83
C LEU A 51 -2.90 2.61 1.63
N THR A 52 -3.67 3.36 2.41
CA THR A 52 -4.85 2.85 3.11
C THR A 52 -6.07 3.62 2.66
N LEU A 53 -7.08 2.92 2.16
CA LEU A 53 -8.25 3.48 1.52
C LEU A 53 -9.51 3.09 2.27
N SER A 54 -10.26 4.07 2.75
CA SER A 54 -11.52 3.80 3.42
C SER A 54 -12.61 3.38 2.44
N GLY A 55 -13.64 2.70 2.95
CA GLY A 55 -14.89 2.49 2.22
C GLY A 55 -15.76 3.74 2.18
N GLY A 56 -16.76 3.73 1.29
CA GLY A 56 -17.69 4.84 1.11
C GLY A 56 -18.72 4.65 -0.01
N VAL A 57 -19.02 3.40 -0.41
CA VAL A 57 -19.96 3.10 -1.50
C VAL A 57 -19.67 3.96 -2.75
N SER A 58 -20.61 4.80 -3.19
CA SER A 58 -20.47 5.67 -4.38
C SER A 58 -19.47 6.81 -4.17
N LEU A 59 -19.16 7.19 -2.93
CA LEU A 59 -18.08 8.17 -2.64
C LEU A 59 -16.70 7.63 -3.05
N GLY A 60 -16.58 6.32 -3.31
CA GLY A 60 -15.42 5.71 -3.96
C GLY A 60 -15.03 6.41 -5.28
N ALA A 61 -15.98 7.02 -5.99
CA ALA A 61 -15.70 7.80 -7.20
C ALA A 61 -14.82 9.04 -6.92
N TYR A 62 -15.04 9.73 -5.79
CA TYR A 62 -14.23 10.88 -5.38
C TYR A 62 -12.82 10.43 -4.95
N GLN A 63 -12.75 9.35 -4.18
CA GLN A 63 -11.47 8.74 -3.79
C GLN A 63 -10.66 8.37 -5.05
N SER A 64 -11.30 7.75 -6.03
CA SER A 64 -10.73 7.40 -7.33
C SER A 64 -10.19 8.58 -8.11
N GLY A 65 -10.90 9.71 -8.14
CA GLY A 65 -10.41 10.93 -8.76
C GLY A 65 -9.06 11.36 -8.19
N SER A 66 -8.92 11.37 -6.85
CA SER A 66 -7.64 11.70 -6.20
C SER A 66 -6.56 10.64 -6.42
N LEU A 67 -6.95 9.35 -6.45
CA LEU A 67 -6.03 8.24 -6.64
C LEU A 67 -5.48 8.15 -8.06
N ALA A 68 -6.21 8.62 -9.07
CA ALA A 68 -5.69 8.70 -10.44
C ALA A 68 -4.43 9.58 -10.49
N TYR A 69 -4.46 10.74 -9.84
CA TYR A 69 -3.29 11.62 -9.75
C TYR A 69 -2.19 11.06 -8.84
N ALA A 70 -2.56 10.56 -7.66
CA ALA A 70 -1.58 10.00 -6.72
C ALA A 70 -0.83 8.80 -7.33
N SER A 71 -1.54 7.92 -8.04
CA SER A 71 -0.95 6.75 -8.71
C SER A 71 0.01 7.17 -9.82
N LEU A 72 -0.31 8.22 -10.58
CA LEU A 72 0.60 8.77 -11.59
C LEU A 72 1.90 9.30 -10.96
N VAL A 73 1.79 10.05 -9.85
CA VAL A 73 2.96 10.58 -9.13
C VAL A 73 3.83 9.44 -8.59
N LEU A 74 3.22 8.44 -7.93
CA LEU A 74 3.94 7.29 -7.38
C LEU A 74 4.65 6.50 -8.48
N LYS A 75 3.98 6.28 -9.60
CA LYS A 75 4.53 5.56 -10.77
C LYS A 75 5.67 6.30 -11.45
N GLN A 76 5.60 7.62 -11.56
CA GLN A 76 6.61 8.44 -12.24
C GLN A 76 7.87 8.68 -11.40
N ASN A 77 7.83 8.43 -10.10
CA ASN A 77 8.92 8.72 -9.18
C ASN A 77 9.41 7.46 -8.43
N PRO A 78 9.70 6.33 -9.10
CA PRO A 78 10.05 5.06 -8.42
C PRO A 78 11.38 5.13 -7.65
N ALA A 79 12.28 6.05 -8.03
CA ALA A 79 13.53 6.30 -7.32
C ALA A 79 13.35 7.03 -5.98
N LEU A 80 12.21 7.74 -5.81
CA LEU A 80 11.88 8.47 -4.58
C LEU A 80 10.85 7.73 -3.74
N LEU A 81 9.87 7.12 -4.39
CA LEU A 81 8.70 6.52 -3.77
C LEU A 81 8.49 5.11 -4.33
N GLN A 82 8.42 4.13 -3.43
CA GLN A 82 8.21 2.74 -3.81
C GLN A 82 6.94 2.22 -3.14
N THR A 83 5.85 2.14 -3.89
CA THR A 83 4.61 1.59 -3.35
C THR A 83 4.76 0.11 -3.04
N ARG A 84 4.63 -0.24 -1.76
CA ARG A 84 4.82 -1.62 -1.27
C ARG A 84 3.54 -2.25 -0.77
N LEU A 85 2.62 -1.44 -0.24
CA LEU A 85 1.43 -1.93 0.47
C LEU A 85 0.19 -1.12 0.09
N MET A 86 -0.91 -1.82 -0.11
CA MET A 86 -2.22 -1.22 -0.25
C MET A 86 -3.23 -1.96 0.62
N THR A 87 -4.09 -1.22 1.32
CA THR A 87 -5.17 -1.82 2.10
C THR A 87 -6.49 -1.10 1.88
N GLY A 88 -7.59 -1.84 1.85
CA GLY A 88 -8.90 -1.26 1.60
C GLY A 88 -10.07 -2.05 2.16
N ALA A 89 -11.19 -1.36 2.30
CA ALA A 89 -12.49 -1.90 2.67
C ALA A 89 -13.58 -1.30 1.77
N SER A 90 -14.62 -2.05 1.43
CA SER A 90 -15.70 -1.58 0.55
C SER A 90 -15.19 -1.05 -0.79
N ALA A 91 -15.70 0.10 -1.24
CA ALA A 91 -15.17 0.88 -2.35
C ALA A 91 -13.63 1.09 -2.30
N GLY A 92 -13.06 1.23 -1.11
CA GLY A 92 -11.62 1.36 -0.91
C GLY A 92 -10.83 0.09 -1.26
N ALA A 93 -11.43 -1.11 -1.13
CA ALA A 93 -10.81 -2.36 -1.57
C ALA A 93 -10.67 -2.41 -3.09
N LEU A 94 -11.73 -2.04 -3.82
CA LEU A 94 -11.69 -1.91 -5.28
C LEU A 94 -10.65 -0.87 -5.70
N ASN A 95 -10.64 0.30 -5.06
CA ASN A 95 -9.67 1.35 -5.35
C ASN A 95 -8.23 0.95 -5.00
N ALA A 96 -8.02 0.15 -3.96
CA ALA A 96 -6.70 -0.39 -3.63
C ALA A 96 -6.22 -1.30 -4.75
N PHE A 97 -7.08 -2.18 -5.26
CA PHE A 97 -6.73 -3.02 -6.41
C PHE A 97 -6.47 -2.21 -7.68
N LEU A 98 -7.31 -1.22 -8.00
CA LEU A 98 -7.08 -0.30 -9.12
C LEU A 98 -5.73 0.43 -9.00
N SER A 99 -5.35 0.87 -7.79
CA SER A 99 -4.04 1.46 -7.55
C SER A 99 -2.88 0.48 -7.84
N VAL A 100 -3.02 -0.83 -7.55
CA VAL A 100 -2.00 -1.82 -7.94
C VAL A 100 -1.83 -1.84 -9.46
N ILE A 101 -2.94 -1.96 -10.20
CA ILE A 101 -2.93 -1.99 -11.67
C ILE A 101 -2.40 -0.68 -12.24
N SER A 102 -2.77 0.44 -11.66
CA SER A 102 -2.38 1.77 -12.14
C SER A 102 -0.89 2.05 -11.97
N ILE A 103 -0.37 1.76 -10.78
CA ILE A 103 1.03 2.03 -10.40
C ILE A 103 1.96 1.02 -11.07
N CYS A 104 1.65 -0.27 -11.01
CA CYS A 104 2.51 -1.30 -11.59
C CYS A 104 2.28 -1.53 -13.09
N GLY A 105 1.04 -1.43 -13.58
CA GLY A 105 0.65 -1.88 -14.91
C GLY A 105 0.63 -0.78 -15.96
N LEU A 106 -0.11 -1.00 -17.05
CA LEU A 106 -0.36 0.03 -18.06
C LEU A 106 -1.54 0.91 -17.64
N GLU A 107 -1.32 2.22 -17.59
CA GLU A 107 -2.33 3.20 -17.19
C GLU A 107 -2.34 4.39 -18.16
N ASN A 108 -3.52 4.91 -18.46
CA ASN A 108 -3.65 6.10 -19.27
C ASN A 108 -3.37 7.36 -18.44
N ARG A 109 -2.60 8.30 -18.99
CA ARG A 109 -2.26 9.57 -18.32
C ARG A 109 -3.43 10.54 -18.30
N LEU A 110 -4.41 10.38 -19.20
CA LEU A 110 -5.62 11.21 -19.21
C LEU A 110 -6.57 10.72 -18.10
N PRO A 111 -6.97 11.58 -17.14
CA PRO A 111 -7.81 11.15 -16.02
C PRO A 111 -9.13 10.51 -16.44
N SER A 112 -9.80 11.03 -17.49
CA SER A 112 -11.03 10.46 -18.04
C SER A 112 -10.86 9.07 -18.67
N GLU A 113 -9.64 8.72 -19.04
CA GLU A 113 -9.32 7.43 -19.65
C GLU A 113 -8.74 6.42 -18.65
N SER A 114 -8.48 6.85 -17.42
CA SER A 114 -7.92 6.01 -16.35
C SER A 114 -8.88 4.90 -15.94
N ASP A 115 -8.33 3.80 -15.43
CA ASP A 115 -9.16 2.73 -14.88
C ASP A 115 -10.01 3.20 -13.70
N PHE A 116 -9.53 4.18 -12.93
CA PHE A 116 -10.30 4.83 -11.89
C PHE A 116 -11.57 5.48 -12.45
N TYR A 117 -11.44 6.36 -13.43
CA TYR A 117 -12.60 7.06 -14.00
C TYR A 117 -13.55 6.08 -14.69
N LYS A 118 -13.02 5.20 -15.54
CA LYS A 118 -13.84 4.23 -16.27
C LYS A 118 -14.46 3.17 -15.37
N THR A 119 -13.93 2.98 -14.17
CA THR A 119 -14.56 2.10 -13.17
C THR A 119 -15.72 2.82 -12.51
N TRP A 120 -15.58 4.07 -12.09
CA TRP A 120 -16.61 4.72 -11.26
C TRP A 120 -17.65 5.54 -12.03
N VAL A 121 -17.27 6.08 -13.19
CA VAL A 121 -18.11 6.95 -14.03
C VAL A 121 -18.64 6.18 -15.25
N GLY A 122 -18.04 5.03 -15.56
CA GLY A 122 -18.37 4.25 -16.76
C GLY A 122 -19.68 3.44 -16.69
N PHE A 123 -20.35 3.38 -15.54
CA PHE A 123 -21.60 2.62 -15.39
C PHE A 123 -22.81 3.41 -15.87
N LYS A 124 -23.80 2.70 -16.40
CA LYS A 124 -25.15 3.23 -16.57
C LYS A 124 -25.98 2.89 -15.33
N GLY A 125 -26.73 3.84 -14.78
CA GLY A 125 -27.47 3.63 -13.53
C GLY A 125 -28.49 2.49 -13.60
N GLU A 126 -28.99 2.20 -14.80
CA GLU A 126 -29.92 1.11 -15.09
C GLU A 126 -29.27 -0.27 -14.95
N GLU A 127 -27.95 -0.38 -15.14
CA GLU A 127 -27.19 -1.63 -15.00
C GLU A 127 -27.00 -2.03 -13.52
N LEU A 128 -27.15 -1.07 -12.60
CA LEU A 128 -27.09 -1.31 -11.17
C LEU A 128 -28.41 -1.86 -10.63
N LEU A 129 -29.55 -1.70 -11.32
CA LEU A 129 -30.83 -2.16 -10.78
C LEU A 129 -30.92 -3.70 -10.81
N ALA A 130 -31.23 -4.30 -9.66
CA ALA A 130 -31.47 -5.73 -9.57
C ALA A 130 -32.67 -6.13 -10.46
N SER A 131 -32.52 -7.18 -11.27
CA SER A 131 -33.68 -7.81 -11.90
C SER A 131 -34.54 -8.47 -10.82
N LYS A 132 -35.87 -8.54 -11.01
CA LYS A 132 -36.84 -9.11 -10.03
C LYS A 132 -36.49 -10.52 -9.48
N SER A 133 -35.58 -11.27 -10.11
CA SER A 133 -35.09 -12.58 -9.67
C SER A 133 -33.94 -12.54 -8.64
N GLU A 134 -33.27 -11.40 -8.44
CA GLU A 134 -32.18 -11.25 -7.47
C GLU A 134 -32.76 -10.83 -6.11
N THR A 135 -33.17 -11.81 -5.29
CA THR A 135 -34.03 -11.58 -4.12
C THR A 135 -33.31 -11.07 -2.85
N LYS A 136 -31.99 -10.85 -2.89
CA LYS A 136 -31.17 -10.56 -1.70
C LYS A 136 -30.39 -9.24 -1.74
N GLY A 137 -30.64 -8.37 -2.73
CA GLY A 137 -30.02 -7.04 -2.82
C GLY A 137 -30.82 -6.08 -3.71
N LEU A 138 -30.72 -4.78 -3.44
CA LEU A 138 -31.35 -3.73 -4.26
C LEU A 138 -30.66 -3.57 -5.62
N PHE A 139 -29.39 -3.91 -5.71
CA PHE A 139 -28.56 -3.72 -6.89
C PHE A 139 -27.98 -5.02 -7.43
N SER A 140 -27.88 -5.09 -8.76
CA SER A 140 -27.20 -6.17 -9.45
C SER A 140 -25.70 -5.95 -9.48
N ARG A 141 -24.96 -7.06 -9.51
CA ARG A 141 -23.51 -7.03 -9.75
C ARG A 141 -23.14 -6.99 -11.23
N ARG A 142 -24.10 -7.12 -12.14
CA ARG A 142 -23.86 -7.12 -13.59
C ARG A 142 -23.14 -5.87 -14.08
N ALA A 143 -23.44 -4.71 -13.49
CA ALA A 143 -22.71 -3.47 -13.77
C ALA A 143 -21.19 -3.65 -13.62
N PHE A 144 -20.75 -4.44 -12.64
CA PHE A 144 -19.34 -4.68 -12.36
C PHE A 144 -18.69 -5.74 -13.24
N ASP A 145 -19.47 -6.60 -13.94
CA ASP A 145 -18.91 -7.67 -14.77
C ASP A 145 -18.05 -7.08 -15.90
N THR A 146 -18.54 -6.08 -16.63
CA THR A 146 -17.79 -5.40 -17.69
C THR A 146 -16.47 -4.80 -17.19
N ILE A 147 -16.48 -4.27 -15.96
CA ILE A 147 -15.28 -3.68 -15.35
C ILE A 147 -14.28 -4.76 -14.98
N VAL A 148 -14.76 -5.83 -14.37
CA VAL A 148 -13.93 -6.97 -14.02
C VAL A 148 -13.29 -7.55 -15.27
N GLU A 149 -14.05 -7.79 -16.34
CA GLU A 149 -13.50 -8.35 -17.58
C GLU A 149 -12.41 -7.44 -18.16
N ARG A 150 -12.61 -6.12 -18.13
CA ARG A 150 -11.56 -5.16 -18.51
C ARG A 150 -10.34 -5.25 -17.61
N LEU A 151 -10.53 -5.34 -16.29
CA LEU A 151 -9.42 -5.47 -15.34
C LEU A 151 -8.69 -6.81 -15.49
N HIS A 152 -9.40 -7.89 -15.80
CA HIS A 152 -8.82 -9.20 -16.07
C HIS A 152 -8.02 -9.20 -17.37
N ALA A 153 -8.54 -8.57 -18.42
CA ALA A 153 -7.79 -8.38 -19.66
C ALA A 153 -6.49 -7.61 -19.41
N LYS A 154 -6.53 -6.53 -18.60
CA LYS A 154 -5.32 -5.80 -18.18
C LYS A 154 -4.39 -6.64 -17.32
N TRP A 155 -4.94 -7.45 -16.41
CA TRP A 155 -4.17 -8.38 -15.59
C TRP A 155 -3.38 -9.38 -16.46
N LYS A 156 -4.00 -9.89 -17.53
CA LYS A 156 -3.37 -10.82 -18.48
C LYS A 156 -2.23 -10.20 -19.29
N LEU A 157 -2.22 -8.88 -19.48
CA LEU A 157 -1.07 -8.19 -20.08
C LEU A 157 0.19 -8.26 -19.20
N GLY A 158 0.02 -8.59 -17.92
CA GLY A 158 1.10 -8.75 -16.97
C GLY A 158 1.52 -7.46 -16.28
N LEU A 159 2.30 -7.63 -15.22
CA LEU A 159 2.93 -6.55 -14.47
C LEU A 159 4.46 -6.71 -14.54
N PRO A 160 5.25 -5.62 -14.52
CA PRO A 160 6.69 -5.69 -14.58
C PRO A 160 7.24 -6.50 -13.40
N LYS A 161 8.37 -7.20 -13.61
CA LYS A 161 9.01 -8.04 -12.58
C LYS A 161 9.41 -7.27 -11.31
N SER A 162 9.55 -5.95 -11.41
CA SER A 162 9.80 -5.06 -10.27
C SER A 162 8.56 -4.79 -9.43
N CYS A 163 7.35 -5.13 -9.88
CA CYS A 163 6.13 -4.99 -9.09
C CYS A 163 6.07 -6.09 -8.03
N ASP A 164 6.14 -5.68 -6.78
CA ASP A 164 6.01 -6.55 -5.61
C ASP A 164 5.24 -5.80 -4.51
N VAL A 165 3.92 -6.01 -4.50
CA VAL A 165 2.97 -5.28 -3.65
C VAL A 165 2.16 -6.26 -2.82
N VAL A 166 1.97 -5.93 -1.55
CA VAL A 166 1.01 -6.64 -0.68
C VAL A 166 -0.31 -5.88 -0.67
N LEU A 167 -1.40 -6.61 -0.89
CA LEU A 167 -2.78 -6.12 -0.86
C LEU A 167 -3.50 -6.73 0.33
N GLY A 168 -3.98 -5.88 1.25
CA GLY A 168 -4.74 -6.29 2.44
C GLY A 168 -6.18 -5.81 2.39
N LEU A 169 -7.15 -6.72 2.40
CA LEU A 169 -8.56 -6.43 2.23
C LEU A 169 -9.35 -6.81 3.49
N SER A 170 -10.24 -5.92 3.91
CA SER A 170 -11.20 -6.20 4.99
C SER A 170 -12.46 -6.83 4.40
N VAL A 171 -12.94 -7.92 5.01
CA VAL A 171 -14.24 -8.56 4.68
C VAL A 171 -14.93 -8.98 5.97
N THR A 172 -16.26 -9.12 5.91
CA THR A 172 -17.06 -9.52 7.07
C THR A 172 -17.78 -10.83 6.79
N ARG A 173 -17.57 -11.88 7.58
CA ARG A 173 -18.36 -13.11 7.50
C ARG A 173 -19.79 -12.87 7.93
N VAL A 174 -20.75 -13.40 7.17
CA VAL A 174 -22.16 -13.42 7.58
C VAL A 174 -22.32 -14.34 8.80
N THR A 175 -21.86 -15.57 8.68
CA THR A 175 -21.83 -16.53 9.80
C THR A 175 -20.49 -16.43 10.53
N PRO A 176 -20.48 -16.08 11.83
CA PRO A 176 -19.24 -15.97 12.60
C PRO A 176 -18.40 -17.26 12.53
N LEU A 177 -17.09 -17.09 12.34
CA LEU A 177 -16.15 -18.17 12.52
C LEU A 177 -15.96 -18.39 14.02
N LYS A 178 -16.32 -19.58 14.51
CA LYS A 178 -16.05 -19.98 15.89
C LYS A 178 -14.57 -20.31 16.00
N ASP A 179 -13.82 -19.55 16.79
CA ASP A 179 -12.44 -19.92 17.08
C ASP A 179 -12.44 -21.17 17.97
N ILE A 180 -11.51 -22.08 17.67
CA ILE A 180 -11.35 -23.38 18.35
C ILE A 180 -10.58 -23.18 19.67
N SER A 181 -10.26 -21.94 20.05
CA SER A 181 -9.73 -21.65 21.38
C SER A 181 -10.80 -21.94 22.44
N GLN A 182 -10.39 -22.53 23.57
CA GLN A 182 -11.29 -22.94 24.67
C GLN A 182 -12.13 -21.79 25.27
N LEU A 183 -11.87 -20.54 24.84
CA LEU A 183 -12.54 -19.33 25.29
C LEU A 183 -13.82 -18.99 24.49
N GLY A 184 -14.12 -19.71 23.40
CA GLY A 184 -15.40 -19.60 22.68
C GLY A 184 -15.60 -18.29 21.89
N TYR A 185 -14.52 -17.59 21.54
CA TYR A 185 -14.63 -16.35 20.76
C TYR A 185 -15.08 -16.64 19.32
N SER A 186 -16.17 -16.00 18.90
CA SER A 186 -16.60 -15.99 17.50
C SER A 186 -16.16 -14.69 16.86
N ARG A 187 -15.58 -14.74 15.65
CA ARG A 187 -15.18 -13.55 14.91
C ARG A 187 -15.86 -13.48 13.55
N GLN A 188 -16.27 -12.27 13.17
CA GLN A 188 -16.85 -11.97 11.86
C GLN A 188 -15.94 -11.10 11.00
N SER A 189 -15.13 -10.21 11.61
CA SER A 189 -14.17 -9.41 10.87
C SER A 189 -12.97 -10.26 10.47
N GLU A 190 -12.78 -10.40 9.16
CA GLU A 190 -11.68 -11.17 8.59
C GLU A 190 -10.79 -10.26 7.73
N LYS A 191 -9.52 -10.64 7.60
CA LYS A 191 -8.52 -9.92 6.82
C LYS A 191 -7.91 -10.88 5.82
N ILE A 192 -8.05 -10.57 4.54
CA ILE A 192 -7.43 -11.33 3.45
C ILE A 192 -6.21 -10.55 3.01
N THR A 193 -5.04 -11.17 3.07
CA THR A 193 -3.79 -10.52 2.67
C THR A 193 -3.11 -11.37 1.61
N VAL A 194 -2.87 -10.78 0.44
CA VAL A 194 -2.21 -11.43 -0.68
C VAL A 194 -1.01 -10.61 -1.14
N ARG A 195 0.02 -11.29 -1.63
CA ARG A 195 1.18 -10.68 -2.29
C ARG A 195 1.02 -10.87 -3.79
N ILE A 196 1.13 -9.76 -4.52
CA ILE A 196 1.05 -9.69 -5.97
C ILE A 196 2.45 -9.41 -6.51
N ARG A 197 2.99 -10.35 -7.28
CA ARG A 197 4.31 -10.24 -7.93
C ARG A 197 4.16 -10.22 -9.44
N GLY A 198 4.69 -9.20 -10.10
CA GLY A 198 4.73 -9.15 -11.55
C GLY A 198 5.66 -10.22 -12.13
N ARG A 199 5.28 -10.81 -13.27
CA ARG A 199 6.07 -11.82 -13.98
C ARG A 199 6.68 -11.32 -15.28
N GLY A 200 6.45 -10.05 -15.63
CA GLY A 200 6.80 -9.45 -16.90
C GLY A 200 5.59 -9.30 -17.82
N GLU A 201 5.83 -8.68 -18.98
CA GLU A 201 4.82 -8.48 -20.02
C GLU A 201 4.32 -9.83 -20.58
N GLY A 202 3.02 -9.91 -20.86
CA GLY A 202 2.36 -11.11 -21.39
C GLY A 202 2.10 -12.24 -20.38
N ALA A 203 2.50 -12.06 -19.12
CA ALA A 203 2.29 -13.06 -18.06
C ALA A 203 1.50 -12.45 -16.89
N SER A 204 0.32 -13.01 -16.60
CA SER A 204 -0.50 -12.63 -15.45
C SER A 204 0.35 -12.54 -14.16
N PRO A 205 0.13 -11.58 -13.26
CA PRO A 205 0.86 -11.54 -12.00
C PRO A 205 0.61 -12.77 -11.12
N LEU A 206 1.62 -13.16 -10.34
CA LEU A 206 1.51 -14.22 -9.35
C LEU A 206 0.82 -13.69 -8.08
N ILE A 207 -0.27 -14.34 -7.69
CA ILE A 207 -1.00 -14.08 -6.43
C ILE A 207 -0.66 -15.18 -5.43
N THR A 208 -0.26 -14.80 -4.22
CA THR A 208 0.02 -15.75 -3.14
C THR A 208 -0.58 -15.26 -1.82
N ASN A 209 -1.01 -16.17 -0.95
CA ASN A 209 -1.41 -15.79 0.40
C ASN A 209 -0.20 -15.22 1.15
N TYR A 210 -0.35 -14.01 1.71
CA TYR A 210 0.71 -13.33 2.44
C TYR A 210 0.35 -13.21 3.92
N VAL A 211 0.44 -14.35 4.60
CA VAL A 211 0.09 -14.50 6.00
C VAL A 211 1.12 -15.38 6.69
N ASN A 212 1.16 -15.29 8.01
CA ASN A 212 1.87 -16.28 8.82
C ASN A 212 0.83 -17.14 9.55
N PRO A 213 0.70 -18.43 9.16
CA PRO A 213 -0.32 -19.32 9.71
C PRO A 213 -0.10 -19.65 11.19
N THR A 214 1.09 -19.38 11.74
CA THR A 214 1.40 -19.62 13.15
C THR A 214 0.99 -18.46 14.06
N LEU A 215 0.54 -17.32 13.50
CA LEU A 215 0.13 -16.16 14.30
C LEU A 215 -1.31 -16.29 14.81
N SER A 216 -1.53 -15.75 16.01
CA SER A 216 -2.86 -15.59 16.59
C SER A 216 -3.38 -14.16 16.39
N PRO A 217 -4.67 -13.94 16.07
CA PRO A 217 -5.64 -14.99 15.76
C PRO A 217 -5.35 -15.59 14.37
N ARG A 218 -5.65 -16.89 14.20
CA ARG A 218 -5.24 -17.67 13.01
C ARG A 218 -5.75 -17.02 11.72
N PRO A 219 -4.90 -16.66 10.75
CA PRO A 219 -5.36 -16.01 9.52
C PRO A 219 -6.20 -16.95 8.65
N ILE A 220 -7.08 -16.36 7.85
CA ILE A 220 -7.74 -17.03 6.72
C ILE A 220 -6.87 -16.94 5.48
N LEU A 221 -6.90 -18.01 4.68
CA LEU A 221 -6.20 -18.10 3.41
C LEU A 221 -7.24 -18.26 2.30
N LEU A 222 -6.97 -17.61 1.17
CA LEU A 222 -7.71 -17.86 -0.05
C LEU A 222 -7.35 -19.22 -0.63
N ALA A 223 -8.36 -19.89 -1.18
CA ALA A 223 -8.18 -21.11 -1.98
C ALA A 223 -7.58 -20.80 -3.35
N LEU A 224 -6.30 -20.40 -3.34
CA LEU A 224 -5.50 -20.17 -4.53
C LEU A 224 -4.92 -21.50 -5.03
N LYS A 225 -4.93 -21.69 -6.35
CA LYS A 225 -4.43 -22.88 -7.02
C LYS A 225 -3.14 -22.54 -7.79
N PRO A 226 -1.99 -23.11 -7.41
CA PRO A 226 -0.74 -22.90 -8.13
C PRO A 226 -0.87 -23.25 -9.61
N GLY A 227 -0.41 -22.35 -10.49
CA GLY A 227 -0.45 -22.54 -11.95
C GLY A 227 -1.78 -22.19 -12.62
N ASP A 228 -2.83 -21.85 -11.87
CA ASP A 228 -4.14 -21.47 -12.40
C ASP A 228 -4.41 -19.97 -12.19
N ASP A 229 -3.81 -19.14 -13.03
CA ASP A 229 -3.85 -17.68 -12.85
C ASP A 229 -5.25 -17.09 -13.02
N ASP A 230 -6.09 -17.70 -13.86
CA ASP A 230 -7.46 -17.26 -14.08
C ASP A 230 -8.35 -17.60 -12.87
N GLN A 231 -8.22 -18.81 -12.30
CA GLN A 231 -8.90 -19.13 -11.04
C GLN A 231 -8.41 -18.25 -9.88
N ASN A 232 -7.12 -17.93 -9.82
CA ASN A 232 -6.57 -17.08 -8.77
C ASN A 232 -7.06 -15.63 -8.89
N PHE A 233 -7.18 -15.10 -10.10
CA PHE A 233 -7.80 -13.80 -10.34
C PHE A 233 -9.28 -13.81 -9.95
N GLN A 234 -10.00 -14.89 -10.30
CA GLN A 234 -11.39 -15.08 -9.90
C GLN A 234 -11.56 -15.07 -8.37
N ALA A 235 -10.68 -15.76 -7.63
CA ALA A 235 -10.68 -15.72 -6.17
C ALA A 235 -10.44 -14.31 -5.62
N LEU A 236 -9.53 -13.53 -6.21
CA LEU A 236 -9.31 -12.13 -5.83
C LEU A 236 -10.53 -11.26 -6.13
N LYS A 237 -11.19 -11.46 -7.28
CA LYS A 237 -12.45 -10.78 -7.64
C LYS A 237 -13.52 -11.04 -6.59
N ASP A 238 -13.69 -12.29 -6.17
CA ASP A 238 -14.68 -12.66 -5.16
C ASP A 238 -14.38 -11.95 -3.83
N VAL A 239 -13.12 -11.73 -3.46
CA VAL A 239 -12.78 -10.91 -2.28
C VAL A 239 -13.14 -9.44 -2.47
N LEU A 240 -12.86 -8.85 -3.63
CA LEU A 240 -13.19 -7.45 -3.91
C LEU A 240 -14.71 -7.23 -3.83
N PHE A 241 -15.48 -8.16 -4.41
CA PHE A 241 -16.94 -8.12 -4.36
C PHE A 241 -17.48 -8.35 -2.96
N ALA A 242 -16.91 -9.28 -2.20
CA ALA A 242 -17.28 -9.45 -0.80
C ALA A 242 -17.00 -8.19 0.02
N SER A 243 -15.82 -7.60 -0.16
CA SER A 243 -15.43 -6.38 0.56
C SER A 243 -16.37 -5.22 0.27
N ALA A 244 -16.90 -5.13 -0.95
CA ALA A 244 -17.85 -4.09 -1.40
C ALA A 244 -19.34 -4.48 -1.33
N ALA A 245 -19.67 -5.66 -0.80
CA ALA A 245 -21.05 -6.13 -0.70
C ALA A 245 -21.79 -5.45 0.46
N PHE A 246 -22.07 -4.15 0.33
CA PHE A 246 -22.80 -3.37 1.32
C PHE A 246 -24.16 -4.02 1.59
N PRO A 247 -24.49 -4.36 2.85
CA PRO A 247 -25.77 -4.99 3.18
C PRO A 247 -26.95 -4.21 2.62
N VAL A 248 -28.01 -4.92 2.24
CA VAL A 248 -29.20 -4.37 1.54
C VAL A 248 -28.93 -3.97 0.09
N ALA A 249 -27.80 -3.31 -0.21
CA ALA A 249 -27.45 -2.91 -1.57
C ALA A 249 -27.08 -4.10 -2.44
N PHE A 250 -26.16 -4.96 -1.97
CA PHE A 250 -25.70 -6.14 -2.71
C PHE A 250 -25.89 -7.39 -1.87
N ALA A 251 -26.17 -8.51 -2.54
CA ALA A 251 -26.19 -9.81 -1.88
C ALA A 251 -24.82 -10.16 -1.28
N PRO A 252 -24.73 -11.06 -0.29
CA PRO A 252 -23.45 -11.61 0.16
C PRO A 252 -22.68 -12.31 -0.97
N GLN A 253 -21.35 -12.36 -0.85
CA GLN A 253 -20.45 -13.04 -1.79
C GLN A 253 -19.87 -14.29 -1.14
N LYS A 254 -19.89 -15.41 -1.87
CA LYS A 254 -19.20 -16.62 -1.45
C LYS A 254 -17.71 -16.50 -1.71
N ILE A 255 -16.90 -16.86 -0.72
CA ILE A 255 -15.45 -16.98 -0.89
C ILE A 255 -15.04 -18.35 -0.38
N LYS A 256 -14.26 -19.08 -1.18
CA LYS A 256 -13.63 -20.34 -0.80
C LYS A 256 -12.32 -20.04 -0.03
N THR A 257 -12.27 -20.43 1.24
CA THR A 257 -11.17 -20.12 2.16
C THR A 257 -10.87 -21.29 3.08
N CYS A 258 -9.69 -21.33 3.67
CA CYS A 258 -9.43 -22.16 4.86
C CYS A 258 -8.84 -21.29 5.97
N VAL A 259 -8.94 -21.80 7.19
CA VAL A 259 -8.32 -21.19 8.37
C VAL A 259 -7.04 -21.94 8.63
N SER A 260 -5.93 -21.21 8.81
CA SER A 260 -4.70 -21.84 9.29
C SER A 260 -4.97 -22.62 10.58
N GLY A 261 -4.52 -23.87 10.62
CA GLY A 261 -4.81 -24.85 11.67
C GLY A 261 -3.62 -25.09 12.61
N PRO A 262 -3.82 -25.80 13.72
CA PRO A 262 -2.72 -26.22 14.59
C PRO A 262 -1.94 -27.43 14.03
N THR A 263 -2.29 -27.92 12.83
CA THR A 263 -1.66 -29.11 12.24
C THR A 263 -0.17 -28.85 11.96
N ASP A 264 0.65 -29.89 12.11
CA ASP A 264 2.10 -29.83 11.85
C ASP A 264 2.41 -29.38 10.41
N ARG A 265 1.46 -29.53 9.48
CA ARG A 265 1.55 -29.00 8.13
C ARG A 265 1.92 -27.51 8.13
N TRP A 266 1.32 -26.69 8.99
CA TRP A 266 1.60 -25.24 8.99
C TRP A 266 2.98 -24.88 9.56
N ARG A 267 3.65 -25.83 10.22
CA ARG A 267 5.05 -25.71 10.69
C ARG A 267 6.07 -26.15 9.64
N HIS A 268 5.66 -27.01 8.71
CA HIS A 268 6.52 -27.63 7.70
C HIS A 268 6.06 -27.40 6.25
N ALA A 269 5.08 -26.52 6.03
CA ALA A 269 4.51 -26.28 4.70
C ALA A 269 5.51 -25.55 3.81
N ASP A 270 5.60 -26.02 2.57
CA ASP A 270 6.32 -25.34 1.51
C ASP A 270 5.66 -23.99 1.21
N LEU A 271 6.50 -22.99 0.93
CA LEU A 271 6.06 -21.67 0.52
C LEU A 271 5.77 -21.63 -0.98
N PRO A 272 4.77 -20.84 -1.42
CA PRO A 272 3.83 -20.05 -0.62
C PRO A 272 2.74 -20.92 0.04
N PHE A 273 2.17 -20.47 1.15
CA PHE A 273 1.10 -21.21 1.83
C PHE A 273 -0.15 -21.37 0.95
N THR A 274 -0.54 -22.62 0.72
CA THR A 274 -1.74 -22.98 -0.04
C THR A 274 -2.83 -23.55 0.84
N CYS A 275 -4.05 -23.23 0.45
CA CYS A 275 -5.25 -23.85 0.98
C CYS A 275 -5.51 -25.13 0.20
N GLN A 276 -5.52 -26.27 0.87
CA GLN A 276 -5.80 -27.55 0.21
C GLN A 276 -7.31 -27.67 -0.04
N ASP A 277 -7.70 -28.38 -1.11
CA ASP A 277 -9.10 -28.46 -1.52
C ASP A 277 -10.01 -29.15 -0.49
N ASP A 278 -9.46 -30.05 0.31
CA ASP A 278 -10.13 -30.77 1.40
C ASP A 278 -10.29 -29.94 2.68
N GLU A 279 -9.48 -28.89 2.85
CA GLU A 279 -9.59 -27.93 3.96
C GLU A 279 -10.39 -26.67 3.58
N ALA A 280 -10.63 -26.46 2.29
CA ALA A 280 -11.20 -25.25 1.75
C ALA A 280 -12.74 -25.26 1.86
N GLU A 281 -13.28 -24.33 2.65
CA GLU A 281 -14.70 -24.16 2.88
C GLU A 281 -15.21 -22.86 2.22
N GLU A 282 -16.42 -22.94 1.69
CA GLU A 282 -17.14 -21.74 1.23
C GLU A 282 -17.93 -21.11 2.37
N ALA A 283 -17.81 -19.79 2.50
CA ALA A 283 -18.66 -19.02 3.41
C ALA A 283 -19.15 -17.75 2.72
N ASP A 284 -20.28 -17.23 3.22
CA ASP A 284 -20.84 -15.96 2.76
C ASP A 284 -20.16 -14.80 3.50
N PHE A 285 -19.74 -13.80 2.72
CA PHE A 285 -19.12 -12.57 3.18
C PHE A 285 -19.89 -11.34 2.68
N VAL A 286 -19.83 -10.28 3.47
CA VAL A 286 -20.40 -8.96 3.19
C VAL A 286 -19.34 -7.90 3.46
N ASP A 287 -19.72 -6.64 3.24
CA ASP A 287 -18.82 -5.49 3.28
C ASP A 287 -17.89 -5.46 4.50
N GLY A 288 -16.59 -5.29 4.23
CA GLY A 288 -15.56 -5.19 5.28
C GLY A 288 -15.69 -3.95 6.15
N GLY A 289 -16.35 -2.92 5.63
CA GLY A 289 -16.65 -1.66 6.29
C GLY A 289 -17.65 -1.76 7.44
N ILE A 290 -18.34 -2.90 7.60
CA ILE A 290 -19.19 -3.15 8.78
C ILE A 290 -18.35 -3.15 10.06
N PHE A 291 -17.16 -3.76 10.03
CA PHE A 291 -16.29 -3.89 11.21
C PHE A 291 -14.98 -3.11 11.09
N ASP A 292 -14.49 -2.85 9.88
CA ASP A 292 -13.22 -2.15 9.68
C ASP A 292 -13.24 -1.43 8.33
N ASN A 293 -13.88 -0.27 8.33
CA ASN A 293 -13.98 0.61 7.17
C ASN A 293 -12.68 1.38 6.88
N LYS A 294 -11.69 1.30 7.77
CA LYS A 294 -10.47 2.10 7.77
C LYS A 294 -9.28 1.19 8.15
N PRO A 295 -8.85 0.28 7.25
CA PRO A 295 -7.93 -0.81 7.59
C PRO A 295 -6.46 -0.35 7.76
N LEU A 296 -6.22 0.78 8.41
CA LEU A 296 -4.88 1.33 8.69
C LEU A 296 -4.09 0.41 9.62
N ALA A 297 -4.76 -0.14 10.65
CA ALA A 297 -4.14 -1.09 11.56
C ALA A 297 -3.76 -2.42 10.87
N LEU A 298 -4.53 -2.83 9.85
CA LEU A 298 -4.14 -3.95 8.99
C LEU A 298 -2.86 -3.62 8.23
N GLY A 299 -2.80 -2.43 7.61
CA GLY A 299 -1.63 -2.00 6.86
C GLY A 299 -0.37 -1.93 7.72
N GLU A 300 -0.45 -1.28 8.88
CA GLU A 300 0.65 -1.19 9.84
C GLU A 300 1.13 -2.58 10.28
N ARG A 301 0.21 -3.49 10.58
CA ARG A 301 0.56 -4.87 10.96
C ARG A 301 1.27 -5.62 9.84
N ILE A 302 0.80 -5.50 8.60
CA ILE A 302 1.44 -6.14 7.43
C ILE A 302 2.86 -5.59 7.27
N ALA A 303 3.02 -4.27 7.26
CA ALA A 303 4.32 -3.63 7.12
C ALA A 303 5.30 -4.05 8.22
N ARG A 304 4.86 -4.01 9.49
CA ARG A 304 5.71 -4.33 10.64
C ARG A 304 6.13 -5.81 10.68
N THR A 305 5.31 -6.72 10.18
CA THR A 305 5.61 -8.16 10.21
C THR A 305 6.34 -8.66 8.96
N GLY A 306 6.13 -8.00 7.82
CA GLY A 306 6.58 -8.48 6.52
C GLY A 306 7.65 -7.62 5.83
N LEU A 307 7.68 -6.30 6.05
CA LEU A 307 8.59 -5.42 5.32
C LEU A 307 9.96 -5.37 6.00
N GLU A 308 11.02 -5.59 5.23
CA GLU A 308 12.41 -5.43 5.65
C GLU A 308 13.03 -4.25 4.92
N ARG A 309 13.92 -3.52 5.59
CA ARG A 309 14.77 -2.50 4.98
C ARG A 309 16.16 -2.57 5.60
N GLY A 310 17.15 -2.88 4.78
CA GLY A 310 18.56 -2.74 5.16
C GLY A 310 19.01 -1.29 5.09
N LEU A 311 20.11 -0.97 5.75
CA LEU A 311 20.69 0.38 5.79
C LEU A 311 20.93 0.98 4.39
N CYS A 312 21.18 0.11 3.40
CA CYS A 312 21.53 0.48 2.03
C CYS A 312 20.68 -0.23 0.96
N SER A 313 19.62 -0.95 1.36
CA SER A 313 18.80 -1.71 0.44
C SER A 313 17.45 -1.03 0.22
N GLU A 314 16.85 -1.29 -0.94
CA GLU A 314 15.43 -1.04 -1.10
C GLU A 314 14.63 -1.84 -0.06
N ALA A 315 13.47 -1.32 0.31
CA ALA A 315 12.55 -2.07 1.16
C ALA A 315 12.11 -3.33 0.43
N ALA A 316 12.02 -4.49 1.07
CA ALA A 316 11.60 -5.73 0.43
C ALA A 316 10.68 -6.54 1.35
N TRP A 317 9.77 -7.30 0.76
CA TRP A 317 8.92 -8.19 1.54
C TRP A 317 9.66 -9.48 1.87
N ARG A 318 9.65 -9.88 3.15
CA ARG A 318 9.97 -11.24 3.58
C ARG A 318 9.08 -12.21 2.82
N GLU A 319 9.57 -13.43 2.53
CA GLU A 319 8.72 -14.47 1.98
C GLU A 319 7.60 -14.89 2.95
N ILE A 320 7.87 -14.88 4.26
CA ILE A 320 6.87 -15.09 5.31
C ILE A 320 6.86 -13.90 6.29
N PRO A 321 5.69 -13.32 6.61
CA PRO A 321 5.57 -12.36 7.71
C PRO A 321 6.03 -13.00 9.04
N SER A 322 6.90 -12.35 9.79
CA SER A 322 7.40 -12.92 11.06
C SER A 322 6.56 -12.46 12.26
N ALA A 323 6.60 -13.23 13.36
CA ALA A 323 6.18 -12.71 14.65
C ALA A 323 7.07 -11.51 15.01
N LEU A 324 6.46 -10.43 15.50
CA LEU A 324 7.07 -9.13 15.75
C LEU A 324 8.51 -9.22 16.29
N LYS A 325 9.51 -8.98 15.43
CA LYS A 325 10.84 -8.54 15.88
C LYS A 325 10.88 -7.02 15.86
N LYS A 326 11.53 -6.45 16.89
CA LYS A 326 11.56 -5.02 17.24
C LYS A 326 12.30 -4.11 16.24
N GLU A 327 12.65 -4.56 15.04
CA GLU A 327 13.50 -3.79 14.12
C GLU A 327 12.68 -3.01 13.07
N ASN A 328 12.37 -1.76 13.44
CA ASN A 328 12.43 -0.47 12.72
C ASN A 328 12.14 -0.35 11.20
N ALA A 329 11.63 -1.34 10.47
CA ALA A 329 11.23 -1.11 9.08
C ALA A 329 9.95 -0.24 8.96
N SER A 330 9.05 -0.32 9.95
CA SER A 330 7.78 0.44 9.96
C SER A 330 7.95 1.94 10.25
N SER A 331 9.05 2.37 10.88
CA SER A 331 9.28 3.78 11.21
C SER A 331 9.65 4.64 10.00
N GLN A 332 9.95 4.02 8.84
CA GLN A 332 10.35 4.72 7.63
C GLN A 332 9.36 4.54 6.46
N LEU A 333 8.16 4.03 6.74
CA LEU A 333 7.09 3.88 5.76
C LEU A 333 6.30 5.18 5.66
N LEU A 334 6.13 5.70 4.45
CA LEU A 334 5.20 6.80 4.19
C LEU A 334 3.79 6.24 4.09
N TYR A 335 2.98 6.50 5.12
CA TYR A 335 1.55 6.18 5.10
C TYR A 335 0.77 7.27 4.39
N ILE A 336 0.08 6.90 3.31
CA ILE A 336 -0.92 7.73 2.63
C ILE A 336 -2.28 7.16 2.98
N TYR A 337 -3.07 7.96 3.69
CA TYR A 337 -4.42 7.57 4.10
C TYR A 337 -5.45 8.43 3.36
N SER A 338 -6.40 7.79 2.69
CA SER A 338 -7.51 8.45 2.00
C SER A 338 -8.84 8.04 2.63
N ASP A 339 -9.38 8.95 3.43
CA ASP A 339 -10.63 8.77 4.17
C ASP A 339 -11.76 9.61 3.58
N LEU A 340 -12.83 8.95 3.15
CA LEU A 340 -14.04 9.59 2.64
C LEU A 340 -14.95 10.14 3.74
N GLY A 341 -14.75 9.72 5.00
CA GLY A 341 -15.53 10.18 6.15
C GLY A 341 -14.85 11.29 6.96
N SER A 342 -13.63 11.69 6.61
CA SER A 342 -12.90 12.74 7.34
C SER A 342 -13.31 14.13 6.83
N THR A 343 -14.00 14.91 7.66
CA THR A 343 -14.36 16.30 7.38
C THR A 343 -13.23 17.29 7.72
N SER A 344 -12.21 16.85 8.45
CA SER A 344 -10.99 17.61 8.74
C SER A 344 -9.86 16.67 9.18
N TYR A 345 -8.67 16.85 8.62
CA TYR A 345 -7.46 16.20 9.13
C TYR A 345 -6.90 17.06 10.26
N PRO A 346 -6.48 16.49 11.40
CA PRO A 346 -5.72 17.24 12.39
C PRO A 346 -4.43 17.70 11.71
N LEU A 347 -4.32 19.00 11.46
CA LEU A 347 -3.07 19.63 11.08
C LEU A 347 -2.16 19.53 12.31
N PHE A 348 -1.38 18.46 12.41
CA PHE A 348 -0.27 18.43 13.35
C PHE A 348 0.68 19.55 12.93
N SER A 349 0.97 20.47 13.85
CA SER A 349 1.90 21.58 13.68
C SER A 349 3.35 21.07 13.62
N ALA A 350 3.68 20.24 12.63
CA ALA A 350 5.06 19.95 12.29
C ALA A 350 5.53 21.07 11.35
N SER A 351 6.11 22.10 11.95
CA SER A 351 6.97 23.13 11.36
C SER A 351 6.71 23.48 9.89
N LEU A 352 5.88 24.51 9.67
CA LEU A 352 5.66 25.22 8.38
C LEU A 352 6.94 25.61 7.61
N HIS A 353 8.14 25.46 8.17
CA HIS A 353 9.41 25.75 7.53
C HIS A 353 9.77 24.80 6.37
N LEU A 354 9.38 23.52 6.41
CA LEU A 354 9.70 22.57 5.33
C LEU A 354 8.78 22.72 4.12
N LEU A 355 7.49 23.02 4.34
CA LEU A 355 6.55 23.29 3.24
C LEU A 355 6.85 24.62 2.52
N ARG A 356 7.41 25.61 3.22
CA ARG A 356 7.83 26.89 2.62
C ARG A 356 9.03 26.72 1.69
N SER A 357 10.02 25.90 2.07
CA SER A 357 11.18 25.65 1.20
C SER A 357 10.81 24.88 -0.06
N TRP A 358 9.85 23.95 0.04
CA TRP A 358 9.35 23.19 -1.10
C TRP A 358 8.61 24.07 -2.12
N PHE A 359 7.73 24.98 -1.65
CA PHE A 359 7.04 25.94 -2.52
C PHE A 359 7.99 26.97 -3.18
N ASP A 360 9.05 27.39 -2.49
CA ASP A 360 10.04 28.33 -3.04
C ASP A 360 10.93 27.69 -4.12
N VAL A 361 11.21 26.38 -4.02
CA VAL A 361 11.99 25.65 -5.03
C VAL A 361 11.16 25.42 -6.30
N VAL A 362 9.87 25.08 -6.15
CA VAL A 362 8.97 24.84 -7.29
C VAL A 362 8.61 26.14 -8.02
N SER A 363 8.36 27.24 -7.29
CA SER A 363 7.98 28.52 -7.89
C SER A 363 9.12 29.21 -8.65
N LYS A 364 10.38 28.97 -8.26
CA LYS A 364 11.56 29.51 -8.98
C LYS A 364 11.88 28.78 -10.28
N ARG A 365 11.48 27.51 -10.43
CA ARG A 365 11.71 26.73 -11.67
C ARG A 365 10.65 26.90 -12.75
N LEU A 366 9.49 27.50 -12.43
CA LEU A 366 8.34 27.56 -13.34
C LEU A 366 8.00 28.98 -13.83
N ARG A 367 8.90 29.97 -13.74
CA ARG A 367 8.65 31.27 -14.40
C ARG A 367 8.87 31.16 -15.92
N PRO A 368 7.83 31.35 -16.75
CA PRO A 368 8.00 31.47 -18.19
C PRO A 368 8.64 32.83 -18.50
N ARG A 369 9.62 32.84 -19.41
CA ARG A 369 10.13 34.06 -20.03
C ARG A 369 8.99 34.69 -20.85
N ASN A 370 8.41 35.77 -20.33
CA ASN A 370 7.33 36.50 -20.96
C ASN A 370 7.90 37.37 -22.09
N ASN A 371 7.65 37.01 -23.35
CA ASN A 371 7.98 37.85 -24.50
C ASN A 371 6.68 38.44 -25.06
N ARG A 372 6.52 39.75 -24.89
CA ARG A 372 5.42 40.55 -25.43
C ARG A 372 5.58 40.74 -26.94
N ASN A 373 4.50 40.55 -27.68
CA ASN A 373 4.03 41.31 -28.86
C ASN A 373 2.95 40.46 -29.57
N ARG A 374 1.89 40.95 -30.22
CA ARG A 374 1.21 42.25 -30.38
C ARG A 374 0.01 41.94 -31.30
N ARG A 375 -1.19 42.47 -30.98
CA ARG A 375 -2.34 42.84 -31.85
C ARG A 375 -3.17 41.79 -32.64
N ASP A 376 -4.45 41.74 -32.26
CA ASP A 376 -5.64 42.21 -33.02
C ASP A 376 -6.12 41.44 -34.27
N HIS A 377 -7.32 40.83 -34.20
CA HIS A 377 -8.40 41.00 -35.18
C HIS A 377 -9.74 40.34 -34.74
N ARG A 378 -10.83 40.92 -35.26
CA ARG A 378 -12.26 40.72 -34.98
C ARG A 378 -12.85 39.44 -35.61
N GLY A 379 -13.98 38.99 -35.04
CA GLY A 379 -15.19 38.70 -35.84
C GLY A 379 -15.85 37.33 -35.68
N ARG A 380 -17.11 37.36 -35.19
CA ARG A 380 -18.29 36.52 -35.53
C ARG A 380 -18.19 34.99 -35.48
N GLU A 381 -19.03 34.35 -34.67
CA GLU A 381 -20.33 33.77 -35.07
C GLU A 381 -21.05 33.20 -33.84
N GLU A 382 -22.31 33.61 -33.63
CA GLU A 382 -23.25 33.05 -32.66
C GLU A 382 -24.06 31.95 -33.36
N GLU A 383 -23.99 30.72 -32.87
CA GLU A 383 -24.98 29.68 -33.19
C GLU A 383 -25.68 29.21 -31.91
N ASN A 384 -27.00 29.42 -31.93
CA ASN A 384 -27.99 28.95 -30.98
C ASN A 384 -28.07 27.42 -31.00
N PHE A 385 -27.95 26.78 -29.83
CA PHE A 385 -28.57 25.48 -29.57
C PHE A 385 -29.34 25.52 -28.25
N GLY A 386 -30.66 25.42 -28.36
CA GLY A 386 -31.59 25.41 -27.24
C GLY A 386 -31.46 24.14 -26.39
N CYS A 387 -31.31 24.33 -25.08
CA CYS A 387 -31.47 23.28 -24.09
C CYS A 387 -32.93 23.24 -23.63
N GLY A 388 -33.54 22.05 -23.74
CA GLY A 388 -34.82 21.76 -23.12
C GLY A 388 -34.69 21.67 -21.60
N GLU A 389 -35.55 22.41 -20.90
CA GLU A 389 -35.70 22.38 -19.45
C GLU A 389 -36.36 21.09 -18.98
N TYR A 390 -35.69 20.30 -18.15
CA TYR A 390 -36.34 19.39 -17.20
C TYR A 390 -35.56 19.36 -15.88
N HIS A 391 -36.23 19.84 -14.81
CA HIS A 391 -35.98 19.71 -13.37
C HIS A 391 -34.53 19.80 -12.83
N PHE A 392 -34.10 21.02 -12.49
CA PHE A 392 -32.80 21.34 -11.86
C PHE A 392 -32.89 21.69 -10.34
N GLU A 393 -34.09 21.82 -9.76
CA GLU A 393 -34.23 22.37 -8.40
C GLU A 393 -34.07 21.38 -7.23
N SER A 394 -34.29 20.08 -7.43
CA SER A 394 -34.15 19.08 -6.35
C SER A 394 -32.70 18.60 -6.15
N THR A 395 -31.86 18.68 -7.19
CA THR A 395 -30.45 18.28 -7.17
C THR A 395 -29.54 19.36 -6.57
N TRP A 396 -29.93 20.64 -6.65
CA TRP A 396 -29.11 21.76 -6.17
C TRP A 396 -29.07 21.88 -4.64
N LYS A 397 -30.17 21.54 -3.95
CA LYS A 397 -30.21 21.54 -2.48
C LYS A 397 -29.40 20.42 -1.84
N LEU A 398 -29.16 19.31 -2.55
CA LEU A 398 -28.24 18.26 -2.11
C LEU A 398 -26.77 18.67 -2.31
N LEU A 399 -26.47 19.44 -3.35
CA LEU A 399 -25.11 19.91 -3.68
C LEU A 399 -24.61 21.05 -2.77
N GLN A 400 -25.49 21.91 -2.26
CA GLN A 400 -25.09 22.98 -1.33
C GLN A 400 -24.69 22.49 0.08
N HIS A 401 -25.11 21.29 0.50
CA HIS A 401 -24.64 20.70 1.76
C HIS A 401 -23.29 19.96 1.62
N VAL A 402 -22.85 19.63 0.40
CA VAL A 402 -21.64 18.84 0.13
C VAL A 402 -20.40 19.72 -0.11
N SER A 403 -20.56 21.02 -0.37
CA SER A 403 -19.43 21.90 -0.77
C SER A 403 -18.49 22.36 0.37
N GLN A 404 -18.67 21.89 1.61
CA GLN A 404 -17.80 22.27 2.74
C GLN A 404 -16.66 21.28 3.05
N GLN A 405 -16.50 20.19 2.30
CA GLN A 405 -15.46 19.20 2.62
C GLN A 405 -14.09 19.57 2.05
N ARG A 406 -13.15 19.89 2.95
CA ARG A 406 -11.73 20.07 2.64
C ARG A 406 -11.02 18.72 2.68
N PHE A 407 -10.47 18.29 1.55
CA PHE A 407 -9.58 17.13 1.47
C PHE A 407 -8.21 17.48 2.05
N GLY A 408 -7.68 16.63 2.93
CA GLY A 408 -6.32 16.72 3.44
C GLY A 408 -5.58 15.41 3.21
N PHE A 409 -4.26 15.49 3.08
CA PHE A 409 -3.37 14.33 3.19
C PHE A 409 -2.65 14.48 4.53
N ALA A 410 -2.76 13.48 5.41
CA ALA A 410 -1.94 13.42 6.61
C ALA A 410 -0.69 12.58 6.31
N VAL A 411 0.48 13.22 6.39
CA VAL A 411 1.78 12.55 6.31
C VAL A 411 2.33 12.46 7.72
N ARG A 412 2.56 11.24 8.20
CA ARG A 412 3.28 10.99 9.46
C ARG A 412 4.63 10.39 9.14
N THR A 413 5.69 11.08 9.52
CA THR A 413 7.06 10.56 9.57
C THR A 413 7.43 10.47 11.05
N ASP A 414 7.60 9.27 11.60
CA ASP A 414 8.13 9.10 12.95
C ASP A 414 9.66 9.29 12.86
N SER A 415 10.14 10.45 13.30
CA SER A 415 11.57 10.78 13.41
C SER A 415 12.17 10.26 14.71
#